data_AF-A0A3B8N7I0-F1
#
_entry.id   AF-A0A3B8N7I0-F1
#
_cell.length_a   1.000
_cell.length_b   1.000
_cell.length_c   1.000
_cell.angle_alpha   90.00
_cell.angle_beta   90.00
_cell.angle_gamma   90.00
#
_symmetry.space_group_name_H-M   'P 1'
#
loop_
_entity.id
_entity.type
_entity.pdbx_description
1 polymer ?
#
loop_
_entity_poly.entity_id
_entity_poly.type
_entity_poly.pdbx_seq_one_letter_code
_entity_poly.pdbx_strand_id
1 'polypeptide(L)'
;MGLNWIDVKDLSFNYLLFLEKLHVEYAVSSFENKEILGTALNGNPAVKWYFKALAPDLADQIDKICAAAKRDPDRESLRAAEIKVMEEVNDWIVYVVDPSVYDELQFMSWDTRELVSITDFNGKKVVDIGSGTGKQAFAAAEYARSVYCVEPVRRLREYLRKKARGLGMKNVFVIDGLITEIPFEDSFADVTMGGHVFGDEMEKEYSEMERVTRPGGMIIFCPG
;
A
#
# COMPACT_ATOMS: atom_id res chain seq x y z
N MET A 1 -16.41 -4.06 -0.32
CA MET A 1 -16.29 -5.33 -1.09
C MET A 1 -14.93 -5.29 -1.77
N GLY A 2 -14.04 -6.25 -1.47
CA GLY A 2 -12.66 -6.22 -1.95
C GLY A 2 -12.55 -6.49 -3.45
N LEU A 3 -11.39 -6.13 -4.02
CA LEU A 3 -11.10 -6.28 -5.44
C LEU A 3 -10.69 -7.72 -5.72
N ASN A 4 -11.36 -8.46 -6.61
CA ASN A 4 -11.07 -9.89 -6.83
C ASN A 4 -9.84 -10.12 -7.74
N TRP A 5 -8.67 -9.64 -7.31
CA TRP A 5 -7.43 -9.67 -8.10
C TRP A 5 -6.62 -10.95 -7.90
N ILE A 6 -6.77 -11.64 -6.76
CA ILE A 6 -6.16 -12.96 -6.51
C ILE A 6 -7.16 -13.91 -5.85
N ASP A 7 -7.11 -15.20 -6.18
CA ASP A 7 -7.87 -16.22 -5.43
C ASP A 7 -7.18 -16.50 -4.08
N VAL A 8 -7.91 -16.31 -2.99
CA VAL A 8 -7.41 -16.47 -1.62
C VAL A 8 -7.76 -17.83 -1.00
N LYS A 9 -8.56 -18.65 -1.68
CA LYS A 9 -9.11 -19.91 -1.12
C LYS A 9 -8.05 -20.93 -0.73
N ASP A 10 -6.90 -20.92 -1.40
CA ASP A 10 -5.77 -21.79 -1.10
C ASP A 10 -4.63 -21.08 -0.34
N LEU A 11 -4.76 -19.78 -0.09
CA LEU A 11 -3.75 -19.00 0.62
C LEU A 11 -3.87 -19.17 2.14
N SER A 12 -2.73 -19.28 2.81
CA SER A 12 -2.67 -19.30 4.27
C SER A 12 -3.04 -17.94 4.85
N PHE A 13 -3.82 -17.92 5.93
CA PHE A 13 -4.11 -16.69 6.67
C PHE A 13 -2.84 -16.01 7.23
N ASN A 14 -1.73 -16.74 7.33
CA ASN A 14 -0.43 -16.19 7.73
C ASN A 14 0.13 -15.15 6.75
N TYR A 15 -0.41 -15.00 5.54
CA TYR A 15 -0.03 -13.88 4.66
C TYR A 15 -0.32 -12.51 5.28
N LEU A 16 -1.25 -12.43 6.23
CA LEU A 16 -1.51 -11.20 6.98
C LEU A 16 -0.32 -10.76 7.86
N LEU A 17 0.67 -11.63 8.11
CA LEU A 17 1.92 -11.27 8.79
C LEU A 17 2.82 -10.34 7.94
N PHE A 18 2.55 -10.21 6.64
CA PHE A 18 3.24 -9.26 5.77
C PHE A 18 2.55 -7.90 5.68
N LEU A 19 1.43 -7.72 6.36
CA LEU A 19 0.75 -6.44 6.41
C LEU A 19 1.52 -5.45 7.31
N GLU A 20 1.48 -4.20 6.87
CA GLU A 20 1.99 -3.03 7.60
C GLU A 20 0.96 -2.45 8.58
N LYS A 21 1.43 -1.57 9.48
CA LYS A 21 0.61 -0.94 10.54
C LYS A 21 -0.67 -0.30 10.01
N LEU A 22 -0.59 0.42 8.90
CA LEU A 22 -1.75 1.09 8.28
C LEU A 22 -2.89 0.12 7.92
N HIS A 23 -2.56 -1.10 7.46
CA HIS A 23 -3.58 -2.10 7.13
C HIS A 23 -4.25 -2.63 8.40
N VAL A 24 -3.50 -2.79 9.48
CA VAL A 24 -4.05 -3.21 10.78
C VAL A 24 -4.95 -2.12 11.34
N GLU A 25 -4.52 -0.87 11.28
CA GLU A 25 -5.33 0.29 11.70
C GLU A 25 -6.66 0.34 10.93
N TYR A 26 -6.61 0.17 9.61
CA TYR A 26 -7.81 0.10 8.79
C TYR A 26 -8.66 -1.13 9.12
N ALA A 27 -8.09 -2.33 9.19
CA ALA A 27 -8.86 -3.54 9.48
C ALA A 27 -9.56 -3.45 10.84
N VAL A 28 -8.86 -2.96 11.86
CA VAL A 28 -9.44 -2.80 13.21
C VAL A 28 -10.54 -1.74 13.22
N SER A 29 -10.37 -0.63 12.51
CA SER A 29 -11.31 0.50 12.52
C SER A 29 -12.50 0.25 11.59
N SER A 30 -12.24 -0.13 10.34
CA SER A 30 -13.18 -0.05 9.22
C SER A 30 -13.72 -1.39 8.74
N PHE A 31 -13.11 -2.52 9.12
CA PHE A 31 -13.63 -3.84 8.71
C PHE A 31 -15.07 -4.03 9.20
N GLU A 32 -16.01 -4.26 8.30
CA GLU A 32 -17.45 -4.18 8.60
C GLU A 32 -17.88 -5.29 9.56
N ASN A 33 -17.49 -6.53 9.30
CA ASN A 33 -17.93 -7.68 10.08
C ASN A 33 -16.91 -8.05 11.17
N LYS A 34 -17.02 -7.39 12.34
CA LYS A 34 -16.12 -7.64 13.48
C LYS A 34 -16.18 -9.07 14.02
N GLU A 35 -17.33 -9.76 13.94
CA GLU A 35 -17.44 -11.17 14.34
C GLU A 35 -16.57 -12.06 13.45
N ILE A 36 -16.62 -11.86 12.13
CA ILE A 36 -15.82 -12.63 11.16
C ILE A 36 -14.32 -12.38 11.39
N LEU A 37 -13.91 -11.11 11.50
CA LEU A 37 -12.52 -10.76 11.79
C LEU A 37 -12.04 -11.37 13.11
N GLY A 38 -12.84 -11.27 14.17
CA GLY A 38 -12.53 -11.86 15.48
C GLY A 38 -12.40 -13.38 15.41
N THR A 39 -13.27 -14.05 14.64
CA THR A 39 -13.25 -15.50 14.43
C THR A 39 -11.96 -15.93 13.75
N ALA A 40 -11.58 -15.26 12.66
CA ALA A 40 -10.35 -15.55 11.93
C ALA A 40 -9.09 -15.30 12.79
N LEU A 41 -9.04 -14.19 13.54
CA LEU A 41 -7.92 -13.86 14.42
C LEU A 41 -7.78 -14.85 15.59
N ASN A 42 -8.88 -15.27 16.22
CA ASN A 42 -8.81 -16.26 17.31
C ASN A 42 -8.33 -17.63 16.82
N GLY A 43 -8.71 -18.03 15.59
CA GLY A 43 -8.20 -19.25 14.98
C GLY A 43 -6.74 -19.17 14.50
N ASN A 44 -6.17 -17.96 14.44
CA ASN A 44 -4.80 -17.71 13.99
C ASN A 44 -3.98 -16.89 15.02
N PRO A 45 -3.53 -17.52 16.13
CA PRO A 45 -2.89 -16.81 17.24
C PRO A 45 -1.63 -16.02 16.87
N ALA A 46 -0.85 -16.49 15.90
CA ALA A 46 0.34 -15.79 15.43
C ALA A 46 -0.01 -14.45 14.74
N VAL A 47 -1.04 -14.45 13.89
CA VAL A 47 -1.53 -13.25 13.21
C VAL A 47 -2.13 -12.28 14.22
N LYS A 48 -2.94 -12.78 15.17
CA LYS A 48 -3.49 -11.97 16.27
C LYS A 48 -2.40 -11.31 17.09
N TRP A 49 -1.39 -12.07 17.51
CA TRP A 49 -0.25 -11.52 18.24
C TRP A 49 0.47 -10.45 17.43
N TYR A 50 0.73 -10.71 16.15
CA TYR A 50 1.43 -9.79 15.26
C TYR A 50 0.66 -8.47 15.09
N PHE A 51 -0.66 -8.52 14.92
CA PHE A 51 -1.50 -7.31 14.81
C PHE A 51 -1.37 -6.43 16.07
N LYS A 52 -1.40 -7.04 17.27
CA LYS A 52 -1.20 -6.31 18.53
C LYS A 52 0.22 -5.78 18.68
N ALA A 53 1.22 -6.51 18.19
CA ALA A 53 2.61 -6.07 18.23
C ALA A 53 2.87 -4.90 17.26
N LEU A 54 2.23 -4.91 16.10
CA LEU A 54 2.37 -3.88 15.06
C LEU A 54 1.60 -2.60 15.39
N ALA A 55 0.45 -2.72 16.06
CA ALA A 55 -0.37 -1.60 16.52
C ALA A 55 -0.74 -1.74 18.01
N PRO A 56 0.18 -1.49 18.96
CA PRO A 56 -0.06 -1.63 20.38
C PRO A 56 -1.24 -0.79 20.90
N ASP A 57 -1.41 0.42 20.35
CA ASP A 57 -2.50 1.34 20.71
C ASP A 57 -3.89 0.77 20.37
N LEU A 58 -3.96 -0.24 19.49
CA LEU A 58 -5.20 -0.91 19.08
C LEU A 58 -5.41 -2.26 19.79
N ALA A 59 -4.53 -2.67 20.69
CA ALA A 59 -4.57 -3.97 21.35
C ALA A 59 -5.92 -4.28 22.03
N ASP A 60 -6.48 -3.29 22.75
CA ASP A 60 -7.77 -3.43 23.43
C ASP A 60 -8.93 -3.57 22.44
N GLN A 61 -8.87 -2.87 21.32
CA GLN A 61 -9.89 -2.96 20.27
C GLN A 61 -9.82 -4.31 19.55
N ILE A 62 -8.62 -4.81 19.29
CA ILE A 62 -8.39 -6.17 18.77
C ILE A 62 -8.97 -7.22 19.73
N ASP A 63 -8.76 -7.06 21.04
CA ASP A 63 -9.31 -7.98 22.03
C ASP A 63 -10.85 -7.92 22.07
N LYS A 64 -11.46 -6.74 21.94
CA LYS A 64 -12.92 -6.59 21.80
C LYS A 64 -13.46 -7.27 20.55
N ILE A 65 -12.80 -7.10 19.41
CA ILE A 65 -13.15 -7.79 18.14
C ILE A 65 -13.07 -9.30 18.33
N CYS A 66 -12.00 -9.79 18.95
CA CYS A 66 -11.83 -11.21 19.27
C CYS A 66 -12.87 -11.75 20.27
N ALA A 67 -13.37 -10.93 21.19
CA ALA A 67 -14.42 -11.32 22.13
C ALA A 67 -15.80 -11.45 21.47
N ALA A 68 -16.02 -10.74 20.36
CA ALA A 68 -17.23 -10.83 19.54
C ALA A 68 -17.20 -12.00 18.53
N ALA A 69 -16.12 -12.80 18.51
CA ALA A 69 -15.96 -13.93 17.61
C ALA A 69 -17.00 -15.05 17.83
N LYS A 70 -17.26 -15.83 16.78
CA LYS A 70 -17.97 -17.10 16.88
C LYS A 70 -17.22 -18.02 17.86
N ARG A 71 -17.94 -18.55 18.85
CA ARG A 71 -17.37 -19.49 19.84
C ARG A 71 -17.18 -20.86 19.21
N ASP A 72 -16.02 -21.47 19.46
CA ASP A 72 -15.64 -22.83 19.05
C ASP A 72 -16.06 -23.18 17.61
N PRO A 73 -15.65 -22.38 16.59
CA PRO A 73 -15.98 -22.68 15.20
C PRO A 73 -15.37 -24.02 14.80
N ASP A 74 -16.12 -24.84 14.06
CA ASP A 74 -15.54 -25.96 13.36
C ASP A 74 -14.53 -25.48 12.29
N ARG A 75 -13.75 -26.43 11.76
CA ARG A 75 -12.68 -26.13 10.80
C ARG A 75 -13.19 -25.42 9.54
N GLU A 76 -14.38 -25.80 9.07
CA GLU A 76 -14.99 -25.22 7.87
C GLU A 76 -15.42 -23.77 8.13
N SER A 77 -16.09 -23.51 9.26
CA SER A 77 -16.49 -22.17 9.70
C SER A 77 -15.29 -21.26 9.91
N LEU A 78 -14.21 -21.75 10.52
CA LEU A 78 -12.99 -20.97 10.71
C LEU A 78 -12.37 -20.62 9.35
N ARG A 79 -12.26 -21.60 8.45
CA ARG A 79 -11.71 -21.36 7.11
C ARG A 79 -12.55 -20.38 6.30
N ALA A 80 -13.88 -20.46 6.41
CA ALA A 80 -14.77 -19.51 5.77
C ALA A 80 -14.56 -18.08 6.30
N ALA A 81 -14.33 -17.92 7.61
CA ALA A 81 -14.00 -16.62 8.19
C ALA A 81 -12.65 -16.07 7.68
N GLU A 82 -11.61 -16.91 7.62
CA GLU A 82 -10.31 -16.53 7.08
C GLU A 82 -10.40 -16.04 5.63
N ILE A 83 -11.06 -16.84 4.77
CA ILE A 83 -11.27 -16.51 3.36
C ILE A 83 -12.03 -15.20 3.25
N LYS A 84 -13.12 -15.03 4.02
CA LYS A 84 -13.93 -13.81 3.97
C LYS A 84 -13.14 -12.56 4.34
N VAL A 85 -12.28 -12.63 5.36
CA VAL A 85 -11.36 -11.54 5.70
C VAL A 85 -10.42 -11.26 4.53
N MET A 86 -9.77 -12.29 3.97
CA MET A 86 -8.81 -12.12 2.87
C MET A 86 -9.47 -11.61 1.57
N GLU A 87 -10.73 -11.96 1.31
CA GLU A 87 -11.53 -11.44 0.20
C GLU A 87 -11.88 -9.96 0.38
N GLU A 88 -12.13 -9.51 1.60
CA GLU A 88 -12.43 -8.10 1.88
C GLU A 88 -11.22 -7.18 1.71
N VAL A 89 -10.02 -7.68 2.03
CA VAL A 89 -8.74 -6.97 1.89
C VAL A 89 -7.89 -7.47 0.70
N ASN A 90 -8.54 -8.00 -0.33
CA ASN A 90 -7.88 -8.75 -1.40
C ASN A 90 -6.81 -7.95 -2.16
N ASP A 91 -7.03 -6.65 -2.33
CA ASP A 91 -6.04 -5.72 -2.89
C ASP A 91 -4.72 -5.77 -2.11
N TRP A 92 -4.78 -5.74 -0.78
CA TRP A 92 -3.59 -5.86 0.06
C TRP A 92 -2.97 -7.25 -0.01
N ILE A 93 -3.81 -8.29 -0.12
CA ILE A 93 -3.34 -9.66 -0.26
C ILE A 93 -2.52 -9.80 -1.54
N VAL A 94 -2.96 -9.21 -2.65
CA VAL A 94 -2.20 -9.22 -3.91
C VAL A 94 -0.83 -8.58 -3.71
N TYR A 95 -0.77 -7.42 -3.05
CA TYR A 95 0.49 -6.71 -2.81
C TYR A 95 1.49 -7.51 -1.98
N VAL A 96 1.04 -8.34 -1.04
CA VAL A 96 1.96 -9.11 -0.19
C VAL A 96 2.28 -10.51 -0.71
N VAL A 97 1.35 -11.12 -1.45
CA VAL A 97 1.51 -12.46 -2.03
C VAL A 97 2.34 -12.37 -3.31
N ASP A 98 1.84 -11.63 -4.30
CA ASP A 98 2.45 -11.51 -5.61
C ASP A 98 2.12 -10.17 -6.29
N PRO A 99 2.96 -9.13 -6.07
CA PRO A 99 2.81 -7.85 -6.75
C PRO A 99 2.76 -7.89 -8.27
N SER A 100 3.32 -8.90 -8.95
CA SER A 100 3.22 -8.93 -10.43
C SER A 100 1.80 -9.11 -10.93
N VAL A 101 0.92 -9.77 -10.14
CA VAL A 101 -0.50 -9.89 -10.50
C VAL A 101 -1.14 -8.51 -10.60
N TYR A 102 -0.87 -7.61 -9.64
CA TYR A 102 -1.33 -6.23 -9.69
C TYR A 102 -0.70 -5.46 -10.87
N ASP A 103 0.61 -5.63 -11.08
CA ASP A 103 1.36 -4.94 -12.15
C ASP A 103 0.85 -5.29 -13.56
N GLU A 104 0.29 -6.49 -13.74
CA GLU A 104 -0.23 -7.00 -15.00
C GLU A 104 -1.73 -6.70 -15.22
N LEU A 105 -2.42 -6.09 -14.25
CA LEU A 105 -3.82 -5.72 -14.40
C LEU A 105 -4.02 -4.74 -15.55
N GLN A 106 -5.13 -4.89 -16.29
CA GLN A 106 -5.47 -3.99 -17.40
C GLN A 106 -5.53 -2.51 -16.97
N PHE A 107 -5.96 -2.25 -15.74
CA PHE A 107 -6.01 -0.89 -15.19
C PHE A 107 -4.62 -0.23 -15.13
N MET A 108 -3.53 -1.00 -15.03
CA MET A 108 -2.15 -0.50 -15.04
C MET A 108 -1.64 -0.16 -16.45
N SER A 109 -2.44 -0.41 -17.49
CA SER A 109 -2.05 -0.25 -18.90
C SER A 109 -2.40 1.12 -19.50
N TRP A 110 -2.67 2.13 -18.66
CA TRP A 110 -2.90 3.50 -19.12
C TRP A 110 -1.64 4.11 -19.78
N ASP A 111 -1.86 5.14 -20.61
CA ASP A 111 -0.83 5.77 -21.43
C ASP A 111 0.02 6.73 -20.59
N THR A 112 1.31 6.42 -20.42
CA THR A 112 2.22 7.21 -19.58
C THR A 112 2.39 8.65 -20.06
N ARG A 113 2.00 8.98 -21.30
CA ARG A 113 1.94 10.36 -21.81
C ARG A 113 0.98 11.23 -21.00
N GLU A 114 -0.05 10.66 -20.38
CA GLU A 114 -0.96 11.39 -19.48
C GLU A 114 -0.23 11.98 -18.27
N LEU A 115 0.84 11.33 -17.80
CA LEU A 115 1.71 11.84 -16.74
C LEU A 115 2.79 12.77 -17.30
N VAL A 116 3.58 12.28 -18.27
CA VAL A 116 4.80 12.98 -18.71
C VAL A 116 4.53 14.25 -19.53
N SER A 117 3.27 14.50 -19.94
CA SER A 117 2.86 15.75 -20.60
C SER A 117 2.44 16.87 -19.64
N ILE A 118 2.24 16.57 -18.35
CA ILE A 118 1.78 17.55 -17.35
C ILE A 118 2.88 18.57 -17.04
N THR A 119 4.13 18.12 -16.98
CA THR A 119 5.29 18.98 -16.68
C THR A 119 6.58 18.43 -17.30
N ASP A 120 7.63 19.26 -17.36
CA ASP A 120 8.95 18.82 -17.81
C ASP A 120 9.71 18.11 -16.68
N PHE A 121 9.94 16.81 -16.87
CA PHE A 121 10.67 15.96 -15.94
C PHE A 121 12.19 16.00 -16.15
N ASN A 122 12.71 16.59 -17.23
CA ASN A 122 14.14 16.54 -17.54
C ASN A 122 15.01 17.14 -16.42
N GLY A 123 15.94 16.35 -15.91
CA GLY A 123 16.88 16.78 -14.87
C GLY A 123 16.25 17.01 -13.48
N LYS A 124 14.94 16.73 -13.31
CA LYS A 124 14.20 16.95 -12.06
C LYS A 124 14.49 15.89 -11.02
N LYS A 125 14.36 16.28 -9.74
CA LYS A 125 14.21 15.39 -8.60
C LYS A 125 12.72 15.12 -8.38
N VAL A 126 12.29 13.87 -8.50
CA VAL A 126 10.88 13.46 -8.41
C VAL A 126 10.67 12.62 -7.17
N VAL A 127 9.56 12.84 -6.47
CA VAL A 127 9.06 11.96 -5.42
C VAL A 127 7.75 11.34 -5.90
N ASP A 128 7.67 10.01 -5.91
CA ASP A 128 6.48 9.23 -6.27
C ASP A 128 5.90 8.61 -4.99
N ILE A 129 4.76 9.12 -4.52
CA ILE A 129 4.11 8.70 -3.28
C ILE A 129 3.12 7.58 -3.56
N GLY A 130 3.17 6.51 -2.75
CA GLY A 130 2.34 5.33 -2.99
C GLY A 130 2.73 4.65 -4.29
N SER A 131 4.03 4.50 -4.52
CA SER A 131 4.59 4.14 -5.83
C SER A 131 4.13 2.76 -6.33
N GLY A 132 3.60 1.89 -5.47
CA GLY A 132 2.99 0.63 -5.87
C GLY A 132 4.00 -0.26 -6.58
N THR A 133 3.68 -0.68 -7.80
CA THR A 133 4.60 -1.43 -8.69
C THR A 133 5.38 -0.55 -9.68
N GLY A 134 5.27 0.78 -9.53
CA GLY A 134 6.18 1.76 -10.12
C GLY A 134 5.75 2.31 -11.47
N LYS A 135 4.48 2.20 -11.86
CA LYS A 135 4.01 2.69 -13.16
C LYS A 135 4.37 4.15 -13.41
N GLN A 136 4.06 5.04 -12.47
CA GLN A 136 4.41 6.46 -12.55
C GLN A 136 5.90 6.69 -12.37
N ALA A 137 6.52 6.09 -11.35
CA ALA A 137 7.96 6.19 -11.12
C ALA A 137 8.81 5.85 -12.35
N PHE A 138 8.53 4.73 -13.03
CA PHE A 138 9.31 4.30 -14.18
C PHE A 138 9.09 5.20 -15.41
N ALA A 139 7.87 5.71 -15.62
CA ALA A 139 7.61 6.69 -16.67
C ALA A 139 8.40 7.99 -16.44
N ALA A 140 8.42 8.50 -15.21
CA ALA A 140 9.19 9.69 -14.87
C ALA A 140 10.71 9.44 -14.93
N ALA A 141 11.17 8.23 -14.57
CA ALA A 141 12.58 7.87 -14.53
C ALA A 141 13.27 7.89 -15.90
N GLU A 142 12.53 7.82 -17.01
CA GLU A 142 13.11 7.98 -18.35
C GLU A 142 13.69 9.38 -18.61
N TYR A 143 13.21 10.39 -17.88
CA TYR A 143 13.57 11.81 -18.07
C TYR A 143 14.22 12.43 -16.82
N ALA A 144 13.77 12.03 -15.64
CA ALA A 144 14.18 12.61 -14.37
C ALA A 144 15.64 12.30 -14.03
N ARG A 145 16.30 13.25 -13.34
CA ARG A 145 17.63 13.00 -12.76
C ARG A 145 17.57 11.88 -11.73
N SER A 146 16.49 11.85 -10.94
CA SER A 146 16.28 10.88 -9.86
C SER A 146 14.81 10.81 -9.48
N VAL A 147 14.30 9.60 -9.27
CA VAL A 147 12.95 9.32 -8.79
C VAL A 147 13.05 8.60 -7.45
N TYR A 148 12.36 9.12 -6.44
CA TYR A 148 12.27 8.55 -5.10
C TYR A 148 10.87 7.99 -4.88
N CYS A 149 10.75 6.67 -4.89
CA CYS A 149 9.51 5.93 -4.67
C CYS A 149 9.27 5.77 -3.17
N VAL A 150 8.29 6.48 -2.62
CA VAL A 150 7.84 6.34 -1.22
C VAL A 150 6.68 5.35 -1.21
N GLU A 151 6.85 4.23 -0.53
CA GLU A 151 5.89 3.13 -0.56
C GLU A 151 5.86 2.44 0.81
N PRO A 152 4.73 2.44 1.54
CA PRO A 152 4.66 1.90 2.89
C PRO A 152 4.70 0.37 2.93
N VAL A 153 4.32 -0.35 1.86
CA VAL A 153 4.27 -1.81 1.84
C VAL A 153 5.62 -2.42 1.46
N ARG A 154 6.24 -3.15 2.38
CA ARG A 154 7.57 -3.76 2.18
C ARG A 154 7.65 -4.63 0.93
N ARG A 155 6.62 -5.43 0.64
CA ARG A 155 6.60 -6.35 -0.51
C ARG A 155 6.56 -5.60 -1.85
N LEU A 156 5.83 -4.48 -1.90
CA LEU A 156 5.87 -3.56 -3.05
C LEU A 156 7.24 -2.89 -3.17
N ARG A 157 7.86 -2.45 -2.06
CA ARG A 157 9.24 -1.94 -2.10
C ARG A 157 10.25 -2.97 -2.63
N GLU A 158 10.14 -4.22 -2.21
CA GLU A 158 11.00 -5.32 -2.70
C GLU A 158 10.79 -5.55 -4.21
N TYR A 159 9.54 -5.53 -4.67
CA TYR A 159 9.18 -5.63 -6.08
C TYR A 159 9.74 -4.47 -6.92
N LEU A 160 9.50 -3.23 -6.49
CA LEU A 160 10.02 -2.01 -7.13
C LEU A 160 11.53 -2.08 -7.33
N ARG A 161 12.29 -2.43 -6.29
CA ARG A 161 13.75 -2.57 -6.39
C ARG A 161 14.16 -3.66 -7.39
N LYS A 162 13.44 -4.78 -7.43
CA LYS A 162 13.71 -5.87 -8.39
C LYS A 162 13.42 -5.41 -9.83
N LYS A 163 12.27 -4.76 -10.05
CA LYS A 163 11.84 -4.26 -11.37
C LYS A 163 12.78 -3.15 -11.87
N ALA A 164 13.15 -2.19 -11.03
CA ALA A 164 14.12 -1.15 -11.37
C ALA A 164 15.46 -1.74 -11.84
N ARG A 165 15.99 -2.75 -11.13
CA ARG A 165 17.21 -3.47 -11.55
C ARG A 165 17.02 -4.21 -12.88
N GLY A 166 15.88 -4.87 -13.07
CA GLY A 166 15.55 -5.58 -14.31
C GLY A 166 15.46 -4.65 -15.53
N LEU A 167 14.99 -3.41 -15.32
CA LEU A 167 14.93 -2.37 -16.34
C LEU A 167 16.26 -1.60 -16.52
N GLY A 168 17.30 -1.90 -15.73
CA GLY A 168 18.57 -1.19 -15.77
C GLY A 168 18.51 0.26 -15.25
N MET A 169 17.43 0.62 -14.55
CA MET A 169 17.23 1.97 -14.01
C MET A 169 18.14 2.21 -12.81
N LYS A 170 19.04 3.20 -12.92
CA LYS A 170 20.02 3.57 -11.88
C LYS A 170 19.60 4.79 -11.07
N ASN A 171 18.55 5.49 -11.50
CA ASN A 171 18.04 6.73 -10.95
C ASN A 171 16.74 6.54 -10.16
N VAL A 172 16.37 5.29 -9.83
CA VAL A 172 15.18 4.96 -9.03
C VAL A 172 15.60 4.51 -7.63
N PHE A 173 15.08 5.19 -6.60
CA PHE A 173 15.39 4.94 -5.20
C PHE A 173 14.11 4.61 -4.44
N VAL A 174 14.10 3.50 -3.70
CA VAL A 174 12.88 3.00 -3.04
C VAL A 174 13.00 3.17 -1.52
N ILE A 175 12.09 3.96 -0.96
CA ILE A 175 12.09 4.45 0.42
C ILE A 175 10.78 4.04 1.10
N ASP A 176 10.87 3.75 2.39
CA ASP A 176 9.71 3.50 3.24
C ASP A 176 9.11 4.81 3.74
N GLY A 177 7.80 4.96 3.71
CA GLY A 177 7.12 6.17 4.18
C GLY A 177 5.66 6.23 3.79
N LEU A 178 4.97 7.20 4.36
CA LEU A 178 3.54 7.46 4.14
C LEU A 178 3.35 8.83 3.47
N ILE A 179 2.22 9.02 2.80
CA ILE A 179 1.86 10.32 2.22
C ILE A 179 1.71 11.42 3.28
N THR A 180 1.37 11.05 4.51
CA THR A 180 1.20 11.96 5.65
C THR A 180 2.47 12.16 6.48
N GLU A 181 3.56 11.45 6.13
CA GLU A 181 4.87 11.55 6.79
C GLU A 181 5.95 11.19 5.77
N ILE A 182 6.19 12.11 4.82
CA ILE A 182 7.09 11.85 3.70
C ILE A 182 8.53 12.02 4.22
N PRO A 183 9.42 11.01 4.04
CA PRO A 183 10.71 10.91 4.72
C PRO A 183 11.81 11.77 4.07
N PHE A 184 11.48 13.01 3.72
CA PHE A 184 12.37 13.98 3.13
C PHE A 184 12.24 15.34 3.81
N GLU A 185 13.31 16.11 3.75
CA GLU A 185 13.35 17.50 4.21
C GLU A 185 12.43 18.41 3.38
N ASP A 186 12.17 19.60 3.91
CA ASP A 186 11.37 20.62 3.23
C ASP A 186 11.99 20.99 1.88
N SER A 187 11.15 21.25 0.88
CA SER A 187 11.59 21.67 -0.46
C SER A 187 12.57 20.71 -1.16
N PHE A 188 12.52 19.42 -0.82
CA PHE A 188 13.42 18.41 -1.35
C PHE A 188 13.21 18.15 -2.86
N ALA A 189 11.96 18.08 -3.32
CA ALA A 189 11.59 17.62 -4.66
C ALA A 189 11.21 18.77 -5.60
N ASP A 190 11.51 18.60 -6.89
CA ASP A 190 10.98 19.47 -7.95
C ASP A 190 9.53 19.11 -8.31
N VAL A 191 9.22 17.81 -8.29
CA VAL A 191 7.90 17.25 -8.59
C VAL A 191 7.57 16.20 -7.53
N THR A 192 6.40 16.31 -6.92
CA THR A 192 5.84 15.28 -6.05
C THR A 192 4.58 14.76 -6.72
N MET A 193 4.49 13.45 -6.95
CA MET A 193 3.39 12.83 -7.67
C MET A 193 2.80 11.66 -6.90
N GLY A 194 1.54 11.33 -7.21
CA GLY A 194 0.87 10.12 -6.75
C GLY A 194 -0.29 9.74 -7.69
N GLY A 195 -0.78 8.51 -7.53
CA GLY A 195 -1.86 7.96 -8.36
C GLY A 195 -3.17 7.85 -7.60
N HIS A 196 -3.28 6.80 -6.78
CA HIS A 196 -4.51 6.42 -6.07
C HIS A 196 -4.39 6.51 -4.55
N VAL A 197 -3.49 7.34 -4.03
CA VAL A 197 -3.13 7.36 -2.60
C VAL A 197 -3.56 8.62 -1.84
N PHE A 198 -4.26 9.53 -2.51
CA PHE A 198 -4.73 10.79 -1.92
C PHE A 198 -6.24 10.74 -1.69
N GLY A 199 -6.70 11.20 -0.53
CA GLY A 199 -8.11 11.37 -0.23
C GLY A 199 -8.54 11.06 1.19
N ASP A 200 -7.75 10.32 1.97
CA ASP A 200 -8.16 9.85 3.31
C ASP A 200 -7.97 10.94 4.38
N GLU A 201 -6.83 11.63 4.34
CA GLU A 201 -6.49 12.77 5.20
C GLU A 201 -6.09 14.00 4.35
N MET A 202 -6.94 14.42 3.40
CA MET A 202 -6.61 15.39 2.33
C MET A 202 -5.78 16.61 2.78
N GLU A 203 -6.15 17.28 3.88
CA GLU A 203 -5.42 18.46 4.37
C GLU A 203 -3.99 18.12 4.80
N LYS A 204 -3.82 17.02 5.54
CA LYS A 204 -2.53 16.55 6.06
C LYS A 204 -1.66 16.00 4.94
N GLU A 205 -2.25 15.20 4.05
CA GLU A 205 -1.61 14.66 2.86
C GLU A 205 -1.10 15.77 1.94
N TYR A 206 -1.96 16.74 1.63
CA TYR A 206 -1.59 17.86 0.77
C TYR A 206 -0.52 18.74 1.43
N SER A 207 -0.67 19.06 2.72
CA SER A 207 0.33 19.84 3.47
C SER A 207 1.70 19.17 3.44
N GLU A 208 1.75 17.84 3.52
CA GLU A 208 3.01 17.12 3.53
C GLU A 208 3.64 17.02 2.14
N MET A 209 2.82 16.82 1.10
CA MET A 209 3.28 16.93 -0.29
C MET A 209 3.76 18.35 -0.62
N GLU A 210 3.09 19.39 -0.12
CA GLU A 210 3.51 20.79 -0.25
C GLU A 210 4.83 21.04 0.47
N ARG A 211 4.99 20.56 1.71
CA ARG A 211 6.24 20.71 2.48
C ARG A 211 7.44 20.17 1.72
N VAL A 212 7.33 18.96 1.14
CA VAL A 212 8.43 18.30 0.43
C VAL A 212 8.66 18.87 -0.97
N THR A 213 7.66 19.53 -1.56
CA THR A 213 7.79 20.15 -2.88
C THR A 213 8.42 21.54 -2.74
N ARG A 214 9.47 21.84 -3.51
CA ARG A 214 10.10 23.15 -3.44
C ARG A 214 9.17 24.28 -3.92
N PRO A 215 9.39 25.53 -3.52
CA PRO A 215 8.72 26.67 -4.12
C PRO A 215 8.84 26.68 -5.65
N GLY A 216 7.69 26.78 -6.32
CA GLY A 216 7.59 26.71 -7.79
C GLY A 216 7.76 25.30 -8.38
N GLY A 217 7.77 24.25 -7.53
CA GLY A 217 7.65 22.86 -7.94
C GLY A 217 6.21 22.48 -8.29
N MET A 218 6.00 21.21 -8.64
CA MET A 218 4.69 20.69 -9.06
C MET A 218 4.22 19.56 -8.16
N ILE A 219 2.94 19.58 -7.79
CA ILE A 219 2.24 18.44 -7.20
C ILE A 219 1.30 17.85 -8.25
N ILE A 220 1.35 16.54 -8.47
CA ILE A 220 0.58 15.85 -9.51
C ILE A 220 -0.21 14.69 -8.89
N PHE A 221 -1.51 14.64 -9.15
CA PHE A 221 -2.32 13.44 -8.97
C PHE A 221 -2.72 12.90 -10.35
N CYS A 222 -2.25 11.70 -10.69
CA CYS A 222 -2.45 11.10 -12.01
C CYS A 222 -2.78 9.61 -11.84
N PRO A 223 -4.07 9.26 -11.69
CA PRO A 223 -4.51 7.87 -11.56
C PRO A 223 -4.41 7.08 -12.88
N GLY A 224 -4.30 7.77 -14.01
CA GLY A 224 -4.39 7.20 -15.36
C GLY A 224 -5.81 7.01 -15.86
#